data_AF-A0A7C2DAU6-F1
#
_entry.id   AF-A0A7C2DAU6-F1
#
_cell.length_a   1.000
_cell.length_b   1.000
_cell.length_c   1.000
_cell.angle_alpha   90.00
_cell.angle_beta   90.00
_cell.angle_gamma   90.00
#
_symmetry.space_group_name_H-M   'P 1'
#
loop_
_entity.id
_entity.type
_entity.pdbx_description
1 polymer ?
#
loop_
_entity_poly.entity_id
_entity_poly.type
_entity_poly.pdbx_seq_one_letter_code
_entity_poly.pdbx_strand_id
1 'polypeptide(L)' 'MLVVDATNARLGRLASFVAKRLLKGEEVIII' A
#
# COMPACT_ATOMS: atom_id res chain seq x y z
N MET A 1 -6.74 -5.03 7.69
CA MET A 1 -5.88 -3.88 8.05
C MET A 1 -4.42 -4.27 7.84
N LEU A 2 -3.77 -3.69 6.83
CA LEU A 2 -2.37 -3.90 6.45
C LEU A 2 -1.58 -2.64 6.79
N VAL A 3 -0.45 -2.77 7.49
CA VAL A 3 0.46 -1.66 7.77
C VAL A 3 1.70 -1.79 6.89
N VAL A 4 2.07 -0.74 6.17
CA VAL A 4 3.21 -0.72 5.25
C VAL A 4 4.17 0.38 5.64
N ASP A 5 5.40 0.02 5.98
CA ASP A 5 6.52 0.99 6.07
C ASP A 5 6.96 1.35 4.64
N ALA A 6 6.81 2.63 4.29
CA ALA A 6 7.15 3.17 2.98
C ALA A 6 8.60 3.65 2.89
N THR A 7 9.43 3.44 3.91
CA THR A 7 10.84 3.82 3.89
C THR A 7 11.55 3.19 2.68
N ASN A 8 12.10 4.03 1.81
CA ASN A 8 12.75 3.66 0.54
C ASN A 8 11.84 2.97 -0.50
N ALA A 9 10.52 2.97 -0.30
CA ALA A 9 9.60 2.44 -1.28
C ALA A 9 9.57 3.33 -2.53
N ARG A 10 9.61 2.70 -3.72
CA ARG A 10 9.39 3.44 -4.96
C ARG A 10 7.91 3.78 -5.09
N LEU A 11 7.57 5.06 -4.96
CA LEU A 11 6.20 5.56 -4.86
C LEU A 11 5.23 4.91 -5.85
N GLY A 12 5.55 4.90 -7.15
CA GLY A 12 4.66 4.31 -8.16
C GLY A 12 4.44 2.81 -8.01
N ARG A 13 5.46 2.05 -7.56
CA ARG A 13 5.33 0.60 -7.32
C ARG A 13 4.50 0.32 -6.08
N LEU A 14 4.73 1.08 -5.02
CA LEU A 14 3.94 1.00 -3.80
C LEU A 14 2.47 1.35 -4.07
N ALA A 15 2.21 2.43 -4.82
CA ALA A 15 0.87 2.86 -5.16
C ALA A 15 0.09 1.80 -5.95
N SER A 16 0.68 1.21 -6.99
CA SER A 16 0.03 0.14 -7.76
C SER A 16 -0.27 -1.10 -6.92
N PHE A 17 0.64 -1.46 -6.01
CA PHE A 17 0.43 -2.56 -5.07
C PHE A 17 -0.74 -2.26 -4.12
N VAL A 18 -0.72 -1.10 -3.45
CA VAL A 18 -1.76 -0.69 -2.49
C VAL A 18 -3.11 -0.58 -3.18
N ALA A 19 -3.19 -0.02 -4.39
CA ALA A 19 -4.42 0.07 -5.17
C ALA A 19 -5.10 -1.29 -5.36
N LYS A 20 -4.31 -2.36 -5.64
CA LYS A 20 -4.88 -3.70 -5.80
C LYS A 20 -5.40 -4.28 -4.48
N ARG A 21 -4.80 -3.93 -3.35
CA ARG A 21 -5.24 -4.34 -2.00
C ARG A 21 -6.54 -3.63 -1.62
N LEU A 22 -6.62 -2.33 -1.87
CA LEU A 22 -7.84 -1.53 -1.65
C LEU A 22 -9.03 -2.07 -2.47
N LEU A 23 -8.81 -2.44 -3.74
CA LEU A 23 -9.86 -3.06 -4.58
C LEU A 23 -10.36 -4.43 -4.08
N LYS A 24 -9.60 -5.10 -3.21
CA LYS A 24 -10.02 -6.34 -2.54
C LYS A 24 -10.76 -6.09 -1.22
N GLY A 25 -11.01 -4.83 -0.87
CA GLY A 25 -11.66 -4.44 0.38
C GLY A 25 -10.72 -4.40 1.58
N GLU A 26 -9.40 -4.38 1.36
CA GLU A 26 -8.44 -4.30 2.46
C GLU A 26 -8.21 -2.85 2.88
N GLU A 27 -8.30 -2.57 4.17
CA GLU A 27 -7.81 -1.30 4.74
C GLU A 27 -6.28 -1.33 4.84
N VAL A 28 -5.63 -0.26 4.38
CA VAL A 28 -4.17 -0.11 4.36
C VAL A 28 -3.77 1.19 5.07
N ILE A 29 -2.81 1.10 5.99
CA ILE A 29 -2.14 2.23 6.63
C ILE A 29 -0.69 2.23 6.16
N ILE A 30 -0.19 3.38 5.73
CA ILE A 30 1.19 3.54 5.30
C ILE A 30 1.90 4.42 6.33
N ILE A 31 3.07 3.99 6.78
CA ILE A 31 3.93 4.69 7.74
C ILE A 31 5.24 5.06 7.06
#